data_AF-A0A7S1L1A3-F1
#
_entry.id   AF-A0A7S1L1A3-F1
#
_cell.length_a   1.000
_cell.length_b   1.000
_cell.length_c   1.000
_cell.angle_alpha   90.00
_cell.angle_beta   90.00
_cell.angle_gamma   90.00
#
_symmetry.space_group_name_H-M   'P 1'
#
loop_
_entity.id
_entity.type
_entity.pdbx_description
1 polymer ?
#
loop_
_entity_poly.entity_id
_entity_poly.type
_entity_poly.pdbx_seq_one_letter_code
_entity_poly.pdbx_strand_id
1 'polypeptide(L)'
;LGFVELMRVLCECPEYDELPVRHNEDKLNAEFAEHCPLEVDLAVQAYDSPHTKAYLLLQAHMWGLALPINDYKTDLKSVLDRSIPLIQAMVDISGEESQLRSTLNLIILLQCLHQATHPWRSSLACLPHFSDKTINTLRGMKIECLPELIENRNAPKILMKLSLPSAEAHKEVLQLVQGMPRLRVRVELRVLDAEEKEEAPAADEKEGREGEKVKRRKGKLIMEPYKVPPDSELELTVVMQYDNMPMKFVHAPRFPKKKTYSWWCILGDSEVDELVAVKKAILPTRARTERRVNFQFSSPDEQVGETFTLSIFLMSDSFFGLDQQLDLSITTADPASL
;
A
#
# COMPACT_ATOMS: atom_id res chain seq x y z
N LEU A 1 -0.91 -15.74 1.31
CA LEU A 1 -2.05 -15.85 0.37
C LEU A 1 -1.87 -14.92 -0.83
N GLY A 2 -2.36 -15.33 -1.99
CA GLY A 2 -2.38 -14.53 -3.21
C GLY A 2 -3.53 -13.52 -3.26
N PHE A 3 -3.50 -12.60 -4.23
CA PHE A 3 -4.50 -11.54 -4.38
C PHE A 3 -5.95 -12.05 -4.46
N VAL A 4 -6.21 -13.05 -5.31
CA VAL A 4 -7.56 -13.61 -5.51
C VAL A 4 -8.07 -14.31 -4.25
N GLU A 5 -7.20 -15.04 -3.56
CA GLU A 5 -7.52 -15.72 -2.30
C GLU A 5 -7.90 -14.72 -1.22
N LEU A 6 -7.12 -13.64 -1.05
CA LEU A 6 -7.40 -12.59 -0.07
C LEU A 6 -8.70 -11.84 -0.39
N MET A 7 -9.00 -11.63 -1.67
CA MET A 7 -10.28 -11.06 -2.09
C MET A 7 -11.46 -11.98 -1.72
N ARG A 8 -11.30 -13.31 -1.83
CA ARG A 8 -12.32 -14.28 -1.39
C ARG A 8 -12.49 -14.25 0.13
N VAL A 9 -11.40 -14.32 0.89
CA VAL A 9 -11.41 -14.24 2.36
C VAL A 9 -12.09 -12.95 2.83
N LEU A 10 -11.82 -11.82 2.17
CA LEU A 10 -12.51 -10.56 2.46
C LEU A 10 -14.03 -10.70 2.31
N CYS A 11 -14.50 -11.29 1.21
CA CYS A 11 -15.94 -11.46 0.96
C CYS A 11 -16.62 -12.47 1.90
N GLU A 12 -15.85 -13.38 2.50
CA GLU A 12 -16.32 -14.35 3.49
C GLU A 12 -16.44 -13.76 4.91
N CYS A 13 -16.05 -12.50 5.12
CA CYS A 13 -16.21 -11.84 6.41
C CYS A 13 -17.70 -11.74 6.84
N PRO A 14 -18.03 -12.00 8.12
CA PRO A 14 -19.41 -11.95 8.64
C PRO A 14 -20.11 -10.59 8.48
N GLU A 15 -19.35 -9.50 8.33
CA GLU A 15 -19.89 -8.16 8.08
C GLU A 15 -20.65 -8.06 6.75
N TYR A 16 -20.48 -9.04 5.86
CA TYR A 16 -21.24 -9.17 4.63
C TYR A 16 -22.54 -9.97 4.76
N ASP A 17 -22.80 -10.65 5.89
CA ASP A 17 -24.04 -11.41 6.13
C ASP A 17 -25.30 -10.53 5.98
N GLU A 18 -25.18 -9.24 6.31
CA GLU A 18 -26.26 -8.25 6.23
C GLU A 18 -26.51 -7.72 4.81
N LEU A 19 -25.72 -8.12 3.81
CA LEU A 19 -25.89 -7.66 2.44
C LEU A 19 -27.22 -8.19 1.88
N PRO A 20 -28.14 -7.33 1.41
CA PRO A 20 -29.45 -7.79 0.98
C PRO A 20 -29.33 -8.64 -0.27
N VAL A 21 -29.84 -9.87 -0.22
CA VAL A 21 -30.09 -10.71 -1.40
C VAL A 21 -31.60 -10.78 -1.62
N ARG A 22 -32.07 -10.06 -2.64
CA ARG A 22 -33.50 -9.93 -2.95
C ARG A 22 -34.00 -11.11 -3.77
N HIS A 23 -35.31 -11.26 -3.85
CA HIS A 23 -35.91 -12.33 -4.64
C HIS A 23 -35.53 -12.22 -6.13
N ASN A 24 -35.15 -13.35 -6.75
CA ASN A 24 -34.61 -13.47 -8.11
C ASN A 24 -33.18 -12.94 -8.33
N GLU A 25 -32.51 -12.42 -7.30
CA GLU A 25 -31.10 -12.02 -7.44
C GLU A 25 -30.16 -13.22 -7.55
N ASP A 26 -30.59 -14.42 -7.16
CA ASP A 26 -29.86 -15.69 -7.39
C ASP A 26 -29.59 -15.93 -8.88
N LYS A 27 -30.61 -15.74 -9.72
CA LYS A 27 -30.48 -15.88 -11.18
C LYS A 27 -29.65 -14.75 -11.78
N LEU A 28 -29.88 -13.52 -11.30
CA LEU A 28 -29.10 -12.36 -11.76
C LEU A 28 -27.62 -12.50 -11.38
N ASN A 29 -27.31 -13.02 -10.19
CA ASN A 29 -25.94 -13.29 -9.76
C ASN A 29 -25.29 -14.38 -10.62
N ALA A 30 -26.03 -15.44 -10.98
CA ALA A 30 -25.54 -16.48 -11.88
C ALA A 30 -25.20 -15.92 -13.27
N GLU A 31 -26.12 -15.17 -13.88
CA GLU A 31 -25.89 -14.51 -15.18
C GLU A 31 -24.76 -13.47 -15.11
N PHE A 32 -24.65 -12.76 -13.99
CA PHE A 32 -23.61 -11.75 -13.80
C PHE A 32 -22.22 -12.37 -13.58
N ALA A 33 -22.15 -13.54 -12.95
CA ALA A 33 -20.91 -14.29 -12.75
C ALA A 33 -20.25 -14.70 -14.08
N GLU A 34 -21.03 -14.98 -15.12
CA GLU A 34 -20.50 -15.30 -16.46
C GLU A 34 -19.71 -14.12 -17.09
N HIS A 35 -19.99 -12.89 -16.65
CA HIS A 35 -19.30 -11.68 -17.10
C HIS A 35 -18.11 -11.32 -16.21
N CYS A 36 -17.96 -11.99 -15.06
CA CYS A 36 -16.92 -11.73 -14.08
C CYS A 36 -15.64 -12.52 -14.42
N PRO A 37 -14.45 -11.90 -14.36
CA PRO A 37 -13.20 -12.58 -14.72
C PRO A 37 -12.74 -13.67 -13.74
N LEU A 38 -13.15 -13.60 -12.48
CA LEU A 38 -12.81 -14.57 -11.45
C LEU A 38 -14.00 -15.47 -11.16
N GLU A 39 -13.77 -16.77 -11.28
CA GLU A 39 -14.79 -17.80 -11.04
C GLU A 39 -15.23 -17.83 -9.58
N VAL A 40 -16.54 -18.04 -9.40
CA VAL A 40 -17.17 -18.30 -8.11
C VAL A 40 -17.01 -19.78 -7.79
N ASP A 41 -16.54 -20.08 -6.58
CA ASP A 41 -16.48 -21.46 -6.09
C ASP A 41 -17.86 -21.90 -5.60
N LEU A 42 -18.62 -22.54 -6.49
CA LEU A 42 -19.96 -23.03 -6.21
C LEU A 42 -20.00 -24.20 -5.22
N ALA A 43 -18.86 -24.82 -4.90
CA ALA A 43 -18.80 -25.84 -3.86
C ALA A 43 -18.92 -25.21 -2.45
N VAL A 44 -18.55 -23.93 -2.32
CA VAL A 44 -18.53 -23.21 -1.04
C VAL A 44 -19.67 -22.19 -0.95
N GLN A 45 -20.01 -21.51 -2.05
CA GLN A 45 -21.00 -20.42 -2.03
C GLN A 45 -22.04 -20.55 -3.14
N ALA A 46 -23.32 -20.55 -2.76
CA ALA A 46 -24.44 -20.49 -3.69
C ALA A 46 -24.72 -19.04 -4.16
N TYR A 47 -25.42 -18.89 -5.29
CA TYR A 47 -25.71 -17.57 -5.86
C TYR A 47 -26.73 -16.75 -5.07
N ASP A 48 -27.43 -17.35 -4.11
CA ASP A 48 -28.28 -16.68 -3.12
C ASP A 48 -27.52 -16.20 -1.88
N SER A 49 -26.21 -16.47 -1.79
CA SER A 49 -25.37 -16.05 -0.68
C SER A 49 -25.00 -14.57 -0.77
N PRO A 50 -25.07 -13.82 0.35
CA PRO A 50 -24.61 -12.44 0.40
C PRO A 50 -23.10 -12.31 0.13
N HIS A 51 -22.30 -13.31 0.49
CA HIS A 51 -20.85 -13.34 0.24
C HIS A 51 -20.54 -13.44 -1.27
N THR A 52 -21.25 -14.30 -1.99
CA THR A 52 -21.14 -14.41 -3.46
C THR A 52 -21.46 -13.07 -4.10
N LYS A 53 -22.54 -12.43 -3.65
CA LYS A 53 -22.94 -11.11 -4.15
C LYS A 53 -21.87 -10.06 -3.86
N ALA A 54 -21.29 -10.03 -2.66
CA ALA A 54 -20.18 -9.14 -2.33
C ALA A 54 -18.97 -9.35 -3.25
N TYR A 55 -18.61 -10.62 -3.51
CA TYR A 55 -17.51 -10.98 -4.40
C TYR A 55 -17.74 -10.51 -5.84
N LEU A 56 -18.93 -10.74 -6.40
CA LEU A 56 -19.31 -10.26 -7.73
C LEU A 56 -19.30 -8.73 -7.83
N LEU A 57 -19.80 -8.03 -6.79
CA LEU A 57 -19.82 -6.56 -6.76
C LEU A 57 -18.40 -5.98 -6.71
N LEU A 58 -17.49 -6.57 -5.93
CA LEU A 58 -16.09 -6.14 -5.91
C LEU A 58 -15.42 -6.35 -7.28
N GLN A 59 -15.69 -7.47 -7.96
CA GLN A 59 -15.24 -7.68 -9.33
C GLN A 59 -15.82 -6.63 -10.28
N ALA A 60 -17.12 -6.35 -10.19
CA ALA A 60 -17.78 -5.34 -10.99
C ALA A 60 -17.11 -3.98 -10.88
N HIS A 61 -16.74 -3.59 -9.65
CA HIS A 61 -16.06 -2.34 -9.38
C HIS A 61 -14.65 -2.29 -9.96
N MET A 62 -13.84 -3.32 -9.70
CA MET A 62 -12.44 -3.36 -10.13
C MET A 62 -12.26 -3.51 -11.64
N TRP A 63 -13.13 -4.25 -12.31
CA TRP A 63 -13.12 -4.40 -13.77
C TRP A 63 -13.98 -3.38 -14.50
N GLY A 64 -14.80 -2.61 -13.79
CA GLY A 64 -15.71 -1.62 -14.37
C GLY A 64 -16.84 -2.26 -15.18
N LEU A 65 -17.38 -3.39 -14.71
CA LEU A 65 -18.48 -4.11 -15.34
C LEU A 65 -19.81 -3.35 -15.16
N ALA A 66 -20.74 -3.54 -16.10
CA ALA A 66 -22.08 -2.99 -15.99
C ALA A 66 -22.87 -3.76 -14.92
N LEU A 67 -23.42 -3.04 -13.93
CA LEU A 67 -24.24 -3.63 -12.89
C LEU A 67 -25.63 -4.04 -13.45
N PRO A 68 -26.17 -5.23 -13.09
CA PRO A 68 -27.42 -5.73 -13.66
C PRO A 68 -28.63 -4.80 -13.41
N ILE A 69 -28.75 -4.30 -12.17
CA ILE A 69 -29.86 -3.47 -11.73
C ILE A 69 -29.37 -2.29 -10.88
N ASN A 70 -30.22 -1.26 -10.71
CA ASN A 70 -29.86 -0.07 -9.95
C ASN A 70 -29.58 -0.36 -8.46
N ASP A 71 -30.26 -1.33 -7.86
CA ASP A 71 -30.04 -1.70 -6.45
C ASP A 71 -28.61 -2.20 -6.19
N TYR A 72 -27.96 -2.79 -7.19
CA TYR A 72 -26.56 -3.24 -7.07
C TYR A 72 -25.61 -2.05 -6.90
N LYS A 73 -26.00 -0.83 -7.31
CA LYS A 73 -25.19 0.38 -7.06
C LYS A 73 -25.17 0.76 -5.59
N THR A 74 -26.32 0.65 -4.91
CA THR A 74 -26.40 0.91 -3.47
C THR A 74 -25.70 -0.20 -2.69
N ASP A 75 -25.87 -1.44 -3.12
CA ASP A 75 -25.24 -2.60 -2.50
C ASP A 75 -23.71 -2.53 -2.67
N LEU A 76 -23.20 -2.19 -3.85
CA LEU A 76 -21.77 -1.97 -4.10
C LEU A 76 -21.18 -0.90 -3.18
N LYS A 77 -21.89 0.22 -3.01
CA LYS A 77 -21.42 1.29 -2.11
C LYS A 77 -21.28 0.78 -0.67
N SER A 78 -22.25 0.02 -0.18
CA SER A 78 -22.18 -0.62 1.14
C SER A 78 -21.01 -1.60 1.22
N VAL A 79 -20.79 -2.40 0.16
CA VAL A 79 -19.68 -3.36 0.12
C VAL A 79 -18.33 -2.64 0.22
N LEU A 80 -18.10 -1.62 -0.61
CA LEU A 80 -16.87 -0.83 -0.61
C LEU A 80 -16.63 -0.11 0.72
N ASP A 81 -17.69 0.39 1.34
CA ASP A 81 -17.60 1.07 2.64
C ASP A 81 -17.14 0.13 3.76
N ARG A 82 -17.54 -1.15 3.70
CA ARG A 82 -17.13 -2.19 4.65
C ARG A 82 -15.75 -2.78 4.32
N SER A 83 -15.35 -2.84 3.05
CA SER A 83 -14.07 -3.46 2.65
C SER A 83 -12.83 -2.77 3.24
N ILE A 84 -12.84 -1.44 3.38
CA ILE A 84 -11.66 -0.69 3.83
C ILE A 84 -11.23 -1.03 5.27
N PRO A 85 -12.10 -0.94 6.29
CA PRO A 85 -11.72 -1.33 7.66
C PRO A 85 -11.38 -2.82 7.76
N LEU A 86 -12.08 -3.69 7.02
CA LEU A 86 -11.77 -5.13 6.99
C LEU A 86 -10.37 -5.41 6.46
N ILE A 87 -9.99 -4.82 5.33
CA ILE A 87 -8.64 -5.00 4.78
C ILE A 87 -7.58 -4.45 5.75
N GLN A 88 -7.84 -3.35 6.46
CA GLN A 88 -6.92 -2.83 7.48
C GLN A 88 -6.74 -3.81 8.63
N ALA A 89 -7.84 -4.39 9.15
CA ALA A 89 -7.77 -5.43 10.17
C ALA A 89 -7.03 -6.68 9.68
N MET A 90 -7.26 -7.10 8.43
CA MET A 90 -6.53 -8.21 7.82
C MET A 90 -5.02 -7.93 7.70
N VAL A 91 -4.63 -6.69 7.41
CA VAL A 91 -3.22 -6.25 7.36
C VAL A 91 -2.59 -6.31 8.75
N ASP A 92 -3.33 -5.91 9.79
CA ASP A 92 -2.84 -5.96 11.16
C ASP A 92 -2.66 -7.43 11.61
N ILE A 93 -3.61 -8.32 11.28
CA ILE A 93 -3.52 -9.77 11.56
C ILE A 93 -2.36 -10.42 10.79
N SER A 94 -2.22 -10.14 9.49
CA SER A 94 -1.07 -10.66 8.72
C SER A 94 0.26 -10.07 9.22
N GLY A 95 0.18 -8.90 9.84
CA GLY A 95 1.23 -8.24 10.61
C GLY A 95 1.73 -9.07 11.77
N GLU A 96 0.81 -9.49 12.63
CA GLU A 96 1.07 -10.29 13.84
C GLU A 96 1.53 -11.72 13.52
N GLU A 97 1.05 -12.29 12.42
CA GLU A 97 1.44 -13.62 11.94
C GLU A 97 2.72 -13.61 11.08
N SER A 98 3.43 -12.47 11.01
CA SER A 98 4.67 -12.30 10.24
C SER A 98 4.58 -12.67 8.75
N GLN A 99 3.41 -12.55 8.13
CA GLN A 99 3.19 -12.94 6.72
C GLN A 99 3.41 -11.76 5.76
N LEU A 100 4.61 -11.68 5.16
CA LEU A 100 4.96 -10.55 4.28
C LEU A 100 4.09 -10.51 3.02
N ARG A 101 4.03 -11.60 2.25
CA ARG A 101 3.29 -11.66 0.99
C ARG A 101 1.80 -11.41 1.17
N SER A 102 1.20 -11.94 2.24
CA SER A 102 -0.22 -11.67 2.55
C SER A 102 -0.43 -10.18 2.82
N THR A 103 0.43 -9.57 3.63
CA THR A 103 0.40 -8.13 3.95
C THR A 103 0.51 -7.27 2.69
N LEU A 104 1.47 -7.55 1.81
CA LEU A 104 1.67 -6.82 0.56
C LEU A 104 0.43 -6.94 -0.35
N ASN A 105 -0.10 -8.16 -0.53
CA ASN A 105 -1.26 -8.37 -1.40
C ASN A 105 -2.55 -7.73 -0.86
N LEU A 106 -2.73 -7.66 0.46
CA LEU A 106 -3.84 -6.94 1.08
C LEU A 106 -3.77 -5.44 0.80
N ILE A 107 -2.58 -4.85 0.84
CA ILE A 107 -2.38 -3.44 0.51
C ILE A 107 -2.62 -3.19 -0.99
N ILE A 108 -2.21 -4.10 -1.87
CA ILE A 108 -2.54 -4.04 -3.31
C ILE A 108 -4.06 -4.12 -3.52
N LEU A 109 -4.76 -5.01 -2.80
CA LEU A 109 -6.22 -5.10 -2.83
C LEU A 109 -6.87 -3.78 -2.42
N LEU A 110 -6.39 -3.16 -1.33
CA LEU A 110 -6.85 -1.84 -0.89
C LEU A 110 -6.67 -0.77 -1.97
N GLN A 111 -5.51 -0.72 -2.62
CA GLN A 111 -5.24 0.21 -3.73
C GLN A 111 -6.17 -0.02 -4.93
N CYS A 112 -6.39 -1.28 -5.28
CA CYS A 112 -7.26 -1.69 -6.38
C CYS A 112 -8.71 -1.26 -6.14
N LEU A 113 -9.21 -1.42 -4.91
CA LEU A 113 -10.54 -0.95 -4.52
C LEU A 113 -10.65 0.58 -4.54
N HIS A 114 -9.62 1.32 -4.13
CA HIS A 114 -9.66 2.78 -4.21
C HIS A 114 -9.64 3.29 -5.67
N GLN A 115 -8.82 2.70 -6.54
CA GLN A 115 -8.70 3.14 -7.95
C GLN A 115 -9.71 2.49 -8.90
N ALA A 116 -10.52 1.53 -8.42
CA ALA A 116 -11.40 0.73 -9.28
C ALA A 116 -10.63 0.10 -10.45
N THR A 117 -9.54 -0.58 -10.09
CA THR A 117 -8.62 -1.26 -11.01
C THR A 117 -8.28 -2.66 -10.48
N HIS A 118 -7.43 -3.40 -11.18
CA HIS A 118 -6.96 -4.72 -10.78
C HIS A 118 -5.46 -4.89 -11.11
N PRO A 119 -4.75 -5.84 -10.47
CA PRO A 119 -3.30 -5.99 -10.64
C PRO A 119 -2.84 -6.25 -12.08
N TRP A 120 -3.68 -6.90 -12.89
CA TRP A 120 -3.38 -7.19 -14.30
C TRP A 120 -3.55 -5.99 -15.25
N ARG A 121 -3.98 -4.82 -14.76
CA ARG A 121 -4.14 -3.60 -15.56
C ARG A 121 -2.94 -2.68 -15.39
N SER A 122 -2.58 -1.94 -16.44
CA SER A 122 -1.54 -0.90 -16.32
C SER A 122 -1.96 0.15 -15.29
N SER A 123 -1.03 0.55 -14.41
CA SER A 123 -1.23 1.63 -13.44
C SER A 123 -1.60 2.97 -14.10
N LEU A 124 -1.25 3.15 -15.39
CA LEU A 124 -1.62 4.32 -16.19
C LEU A 124 -3.14 4.44 -16.39
N ALA A 125 -3.89 3.34 -16.26
CA ALA A 125 -5.35 3.35 -16.36
C ALA A 125 -6.06 4.08 -15.21
N CYS A 126 -5.33 4.43 -14.14
CA CYS A 126 -5.87 5.27 -13.06
C CYS A 126 -6.06 6.74 -13.51
N LEU A 127 -5.47 7.14 -14.64
CA LEU A 127 -5.59 8.50 -15.17
C LEU A 127 -6.90 8.66 -15.96
N PRO A 128 -7.59 9.80 -15.82
CA PRO A 128 -8.83 10.04 -16.54
C PRO A 128 -8.56 10.12 -18.04
N HIS A 129 -9.54 9.70 -18.84
CA HIS A 129 -9.49 9.68 -20.32
C HIS A 129 -8.45 8.75 -20.93
N PHE A 130 -7.77 7.91 -20.14
CA PHE A 130 -6.81 6.95 -20.66
C PHE A 130 -7.54 5.71 -21.18
N SER A 131 -7.40 5.48 -22.48
CA SER A 131 -7.85 4.25 -23.15
C SER A 131 -6.65 3.34 -23.43
N ASP A 132 -6.91 2.09 -23.80
CA ASP A 132 -5.84 1.15 -24.18
C ASP A 132 -5.01 1.67 -25.36
N LYS A 133 -5.61 2.45 -26.27
CA LYS A 133 -4.90 3.13 -27.36
C LYS A 133 -3.88 4.15 -26.83
N THR A 134 -4.29 4.94 -25.83
CA THR A 134 -3.43 5.93 -25.16
C THR A 134 -2.28 5.24 -24.43
N ILE A 135 -2.57 4.16 -23.71
CA ILE A 135 -1.56 3.38 -22.97
C ILE A 135 -0.56 2.74 -23.94
N ASN A 136 -1.02 2.17 -25.05
CA ASN A 136 -0.13 1.61 -26.08
C ASN A 136 0.76 2.69 -26.74
N THR A 137 0.24 3.91 -26.88
CA THR A 137 1.02 5.05 -27.40
C THR A 137 2.12 5.44 -26.41
N LEU A 138 1.82 5.46 -25.11
CA LEU A 138 2.82 5.71 -24.05
C LEU A 138 3.87 4.61 -23.97
N ARG A 139 3.48 3.34 -24.13
CA ARG A 139 4.42 2.21 -24.23
C ARG A 139 5.40 2.40 -25.38
N GLY A 140 4.93 2.86 -26.54
CA GLY A 140 5.80 3.23 -27.67
C GLY A 140 6.78 4.39 -27.36
N MET A 141 6.48 5.21 -26.36
CA MET A 141 7.35 6.27 -25.84
C MET A 141 8.22 5.83 -24.64
N LYS A 142 8.27 4.52 -24.33
CA LYS A 142 8.97 3.93 -23.18
C LYS A 142 8.42 4.39 -21.82
N ILE A 143 7.08 4.50 -21.73
CA ILE A 143 6.36 4.77 -20.49
C ILE A 143 5.35 3.63 -20.29
N GLU A 144 5.66 2.74 -19.37
CA GLU A 144 4.90 1.51 -19.09
C GLU A 144 4.07 1.64 -17.82
N CYS A 145 4.56 2.42 -16.85
CA CYS A 145 3.93 2.58 -15.54
C CYS A 145 3.75 4.05 -15.13
N LEU A 146 2.98 4.25 -14.05
CA LEU A 146 2.60 5.58 -13.57
C LEU A 146 3.80 6.37 -12.99
N PRO A 147 4.72 5.76 -12.19
CA PRO A 147 5.92 6.44 -11.72
C PRO A 147 6.78 7.01 -12.85
N GLU A 148 6.98 6.25 -13.92
CA GLU A 148 7.74 6.72 -15.09
C GLU A 148 7.15 7.99 -15.69
N LEU A 149 5.81 8.08 -15.78
CA LEU A 149 5.15 9.28 -16.27
C LEU A 149 5.29 10.45 -15.29
N ILE A 150 5.13 10.21 -13.99
CA ILE A 150 5.19 11.25 -12.96
C ILE A 150 6.60 11.83 -12.84
N GLU A 151 7.64 11.01 -12.88
CA GLU A 151 9.05 11.42 -12.76
C GLU A 151 9.61 12.01 -14.06
N ASN A 152 8.94 11.81 -15.20
CA ASN A 152 9.40 12.32 -16.48
C ASN A 152 9.29 13.85 -16.57
N ARG A 153 10.43 14.53 -16.71
CA ARG A 153 10.49 15.99 -16.90
C ARG A 153 9.74 16.48 -18.15
N ASN A 154 9.61 15.63 -19.16
CA ASN A 154 8.89 15.92 -20.40
C ASN A 154 7.41 15.51 -20.36
N ALA A 155 6.87 15.09 -19.21
CA ALA A 155 5.47 14.68 -19.08
C ALA A 155 4.48 15.67 -19.72
N PRO A 156 4.61 17.01 -19.59
CA PRO A 156 3.69 17.93 -20.26
C PRO A 156 3.70 17.81 -21.80
N LYS A 157 4.88 17.64 -22.39
CA LYS A 157 5.04 17.48 -23.84
C LYS A 157 4.53 16.12 -24.33
N ILE A 158 4.72 15.09 -23.52
CA ILE A 158 4.22 13.73 -23.82
C ILE A 158 2.69 13.74 -23.80
N LEU A 159 2.10 14.29 -22.73
CA LEU A 159 0.64 14.37 -22.57
C LEU A 159 0.00 15.17 -23.71
N MET A 160 0.63 16.24 -24.20
CA MET A 160 0.14 17.00 -25.37
C MET A 160 0.16 16.22 -26.69
N LYS A 161 0.96 15.16 -26.81
CA LYS A 161 0.99 14.29 -28.00
C LYS A 161 -0.07 13.20 -27.97
N LEU A 162 -0.71 12.99 -26.82
CA LEU A 162 -1.75 11.96 -26.69
C LEU A 162 -3.04 12.43 -27.36
N SER A 163 -3.78 11.49 -27.95
CA SER A 163 -5.09 11.77 -28.54
C SER A 163 -6.18 11.80 -27.46
N LEU A 164 -6.13 12.77 -26.54
CA LEU A 164 -7.19 12.95 -25.53
C LEU A 164 -8.40 13.71 -26.12
N PRO A 165 -9.62 13.55 -25.57
CA PRO A 165 -10.85 14.03 -26.19
C PRO A 165 -10.97 15.55 -26.39
N SER A 166 -10.38 16.35 -25.50
CA SER A 166 -10.47 17.82 -25.55
C SER A 166 -9.25 18.50 -24.91
N ALA A 167 -9.12 19.82 -25.10
CA ALA A 167 -8.06 20.60 -24.45
C ALA A 167 -8.19 20.61 -22.93
N GLU A 168 -9.43 20.57 -22.41
CA GLU A 168 -9.73 20.44 -20.99
C GLU A 168 -9.26 19.09 -20.44
N ALA A 169 -9.46 18.00 -21.17
CA ALA A 169 -8.97 16.67 -20.78
C ALA A 169 -7.44 16.64 -20.65
N HIS A 170 -6.72 17.29 -21.58
CA HIS A 170 -5.26 17.45 -21.47
C HIS A 170 -4.85 18.23 -20.22
N LYS A 171 -5.56 19.32 -19.92
CA LYS A 171 -5.29 20.15 -18.74
C LYS A 171 -5.58 19.38 -17.45
N GLU A 172 -6.66 18.63 -17.40
CA GLU A 172 -7.06 17.80 -16.25
C GLU A 172 -5.99 16.75 -15.94
N VAL A 173 -5.60 15.95 -16.94
CA VAL A 173 -4.55 14.93 -16.77
C VAL A 173 -3.23 15.56 -16.36
N LEU A 174 -2.84 16.68 -16.98
CA LEU A 174 -1.61 17.37 -16.64
C LEU A 174 -1.60 17.85 -15.18
N GLN A 175 -2.69 18.46 -14.72
CA GLN A 175 -2.83 18.91 -13.33
C GLN A 175 -2.78 17.73 -12.36
N LEU A 176 -3.42 16.62 -12.71
CA LEU A 176 -3.38 15.39 -11.92
C LEU A 176 -1.95 14.84 -11.82
N VAL A 177 -1.26 14.65 -12.94
CA VAL A 177 0.12 14.11 -12.96
C VAL A 177 1.10 15.01 -12.20
N GLN A 178 0.96 16.34 -12.32
CA GLN A 178 1.79 17.29 -11.56
C GLN A 178 1.48 17.28 -10.06
N GLY A 179 0.22 17.02 -9.70
CA GLY A 179 -0.29 16.99 -8.34
C GLY A 179 -0.25 15.62 -7.66
N MET A 180 0.19 14.57 -8.35
CA MET A 180 0.40 13.23 -7.79
C MET A 180 1.67 13.21 -6.91
N PRO A 181 1.71 12.39 -5.84
CA PRO A 181 2.80 12.42 -4.88
C PRO A 181 4.11 11.89 -5.48
N ARG A 182 5.18 12.68 -5.36
CA ARG A 182 6.56 12.25 -5.67
C ARG A 182 7.30 12.00 -4.38
N LEU A 183 7.27 10.75 -3.92
CA LEU A 183 7.84 10.35 -2.65
C LEU A 183 9.34 10.08 -2.80
N ARG A 184 10.15 10.88 -2.12
CA ARG A 184 11.57 10.63 -1.97
C ARG A 184 11.82 9.92 -0.65
N VAL A 185 12.61 8.86 -0.71
CA VAL A 185 12.95 8.01 0.43
C VAL A 185 14.47 8.04 0.65
N ARG A 186 14.88 8.10 1.91
CA ARG A 186 16.25 7.81 2.34
C ARG A 186 16.23 6.94 3.57
N VAL A 187 17.29 6.17 3.75
CA VAL A 187 17.45 5.23 4.85
C VAL A 187 18.60 5.67 5.74
N GLU A 188 18.40 5.61 7.06
CA GLU A 188 19.42 5.88 8.07
C GLU A 188 19.48 4.66 9.00
N LEU A 189 20.58 3.88 8.96
CA LEU A 189 20.81 2.74 9.86
C LEU A 189 21.69 3.17 11.03
N ARG A 190 21.28 2.86 12.27
CA ARG A 190 22.06 3.12 13.49
C ARG A 190 22.27 1.85 14.28
N VAL A 191 23.46 1.70 14.86
CA VAL A 191 23.71 0.75 15.96
C VAL A 191 23.42 1.48 17.26
N LEU A 192 22.51 0.94 18.08
CA LEU A 192 22.11 1.54 19.34
C LEU A 192 23.14 1.25 20.43
N ASP A 193 23.37 2.23 21.30
CA ASP A 193 24.21 2.03 22.48
C ASP A 193 23.50 1.07 23.46
N ALA A 194 24.28 0.23 24.16
CA ALA A 194 23.77 -0.67 25.20
C ALA A 194 22.93 0.11 26.24
N GLU A 195 21.89 -0.51 26.82
CA GLU A 195 21.12 0.15 27.89
C GLU A 195 22.08 0.49 29.04
N GLU A 196 22.34 1.78 29.28
CA GLU A 196 22.71 2.18 30.63
C GLU A 196 21.49 1.89 31.49
N LYS A 197 21.57 0.87 32.36
CA LYS A 197 20.58 0.63 33.41
C LYS A 197 20.53 1.88 34.29
N GLU A 198 19.67 2.85 33.97
CA GLU A 198 19.32 3.91 34.91
C GLU A 198 18.62 3.22 36.09
N GLU A 199 19.31 3.11 37.22
CA GLU A 199 18.69 2.78 38.51
C GLU A 199 17.54 3.77 38.72
N ALA A 200 16.31 3.25 38.77
CA ALA A 200 15.12 4.06 38.94
C ALA A 200 15.23 4.89 40.24
N PRO A 201 15.17 6.23 40.17
CA PRO A 201 15.01 7.02 41.38
C PRO A 201 13.63 6.74 41.97
N ALA A 202 13.59 6.58 43.30
CA ALA A 202 12.39 6.27 44.07
C ALA A 202 11.21 7.19 43.71
N ALA A 203 10.05 6.57 43.54
CA ALA A 203 8.80 7.21 43.13
C ALA A 203 8.38 8.35 44.08
N ASP A 204 8.15 9.53 43.51
CA ASP A 204 7.31 10.57 44.10
C ASP A 204 6.13 10.79 43.15
N GLU A 205 4.94 10.42 43.62
CA GLU A 205 3.68 10.53 42.90
C GLU A 205 3.31 12.00 42.65
N LYS A 206 3.33 12.44 41.39
CA LYS A 206 2.46 13.52 40.92
C LYS A 206 1.92 13.24 39.52
N GLU A 207 0.59 13.18 39.47
CA GLU A 207 -0.25 13.07 38.29
C GLU A 207 -0.03 14.21 37.29
N GLY A 208 -0.12 13.86 36.00
CA GLY A 208 -0.64 14.76 34.97
C GLY A 208 0.33 15.25 33.90
N ARG A 209 0.46 14.49 32.79
CA ARG A 209 0.26 14.95 31.40
C ARG A 209 0.73 13.90 30.40
N GLU A 210 -0.22 13.37 29.63
CA GLU A 210 0.03 12.54 28.45
C GLU A 210 0.86 13.29 27.42
N GLY A 211 1.93 12.63 26.99
CA GLY A 211 2.94 13.16 26.08
C GLY A 211 4.32 12.66 26.48
N GLU A 212 4.46 11.36 26.73
CA GLU A 212 5.75 10.71 26.95
C GLU A 212 6.62 10.91 25.71
N LYS A 213 7.49 11.92 25.76
CA LYS A 213 8.59 12.04 24.81
C LYS A 213 9.60 10.96 25.17
N VAL A 214 9.45 9.79 24.56
CA VAL A 214 10.46 8.73 24.61
C VAL A 214 11.81 9.34 24.21
N LYS A 215 12.74 9.48 25.16
CA LYS A 215 14.10 9.95 24.90
C LYS A 215 14.73 8.93 23.95
N ARG A 216 15.08 9.37 22.73
CA ARG A 216 15.77 8.52 21.75
C ARG A 216 17.12 8.07 22.31
N ARG A 217 17.35 6.75 22.35
CA ARG A 217 18.67 6.18 22.66
C ARG A 217 19.68 6.68 21.63
N LYS A 218 20.87 7.05 22.11
CA LYS A 218 21.97 7.46 21.22
C LYS A 218 22.47 6.23 20.47
N GLY A 219 23.02 6.45 19.28
CA GLY A 219 23.54 5.38 18.43
C GLY A 219 24.42 5.91 17.31
N LYS A 220 25.35 5.08 16.83
CA LYS A 220 26.30 5.39 15.74
C LYS A 220 25.60 5.19 14.39
N LEU A 221 25.59 6.21 13.53
CA LEU A 221 25.07 6.11 12.16
C LEU A 221 26.05 5.29 11.31
N ILE A 222 25.52 4.29 10.61
CA ILE A 222 26.27 3.43 9.69
C ILE A 222 25.96 3.85 8.26
N MET A 223 27.02 4.03 7.47
CA MET A 223 26.94 4.37 6.04
C MET A 223 27.16 3.12 5.20
N GLU A 224 26.73 3.14 3.94
CA GLU A 224 27.01 2.05 2.99
C GLU A 224 28.53 1.90 2.76
N PRO A 225 29.06 0.67 2.67
CA PRO A 225 28.37 -0.61 2.90
C PRO A 225 28.02 -0.80 4.38
N TYR A 226 26.79 -1.27 4.67
CA TYR A 226 26.29 -1.40 6.03
C TYR A 226 26.99 -2.55 6.76
N LYS A 227 27.94 -2.20 7.63
CA LYS A 227 28.64 -3.18 8.48
C LYS A 227 28.30 -2.95 9.95
N VAL A 228 27.84 -3.99 10.62
CA VAL A 228 27.37 -3.93 12.02
C VAL A 228 27.99 -5.05 12.84
N PRO A 229 28.20 -4.87 14.16
CA PRO A 229 28.56 -5.97 15.04
C PRO A 229 27.46 -7.05 15.07
N PRO A 230 27.80 -8.34 15.26
CA PRO A 230 26.79 -9.37 15.56
C PRO A 230 26.12 -9.09 16.91
N ASP A 231 24.90 -9.59 17.11
CA ASP A 231 24.08 -9.42 18.32
C ASP A 231 23.95 -7.94 18.77
N SER A 232 23.92 -7.02 17.81
CA SER A 232 23.73 -5.60 18.06
C SER A 232 22.29 -5.17 17.79
N GLU A 233 21.76 -4.34 18.69
CA GLU A 233 20.48 -3.65 18.54
C GLU A 233 20.59 -2.57 17.47
N LEU A 234 19.77 -2.67 16.42
CA LEU A 234 19.77 -1.77 15.28
C LEU A 234 18.50 -0.92 15.25
N GLU A 235 18.65 0.36 14.88
CA GLU A 235 17.54 1.23 14.51
C GLU A 235 17.64 1.60 13.03
N LEU A 236 16.69 1.13 12.24
CA LEU A 236 16.51 1.52 10.85
C LEU A 236 15.46 2.64 10.77
N THR A 237 15.87 3.83 10.36
CA THR A 237 14.98 4.96 10.14
C THR A 237 14.74 5.17 8.64
N VAL A 238 13.50 4.98 8.21
CA VAL A 238 13.04 5.36 6.86
C VAL A 238 12.53 6.79 6.89
N VAL A 239 13.20 7.68 6.17
CA VAL A 239 12.82 9.09 6.06
C VAL A 239 12.18 9.34 4.71
N MET A 240 10.95 9.83 4.75
CA MET A 240 10.10 10.10 3.60
C MET A 240 9.84 11.60 3.47
N GLN A 241 9.86 12.13 2.24
CA GLN A 241 9.51 13.51 1.94
C GLN A 241 8.90 13.61 0.55
N TYR A 242 7.92 14.50 0.36
CA TYR A 242 7.46 14.83 -0.98
C TYR A 242 8.40 15.83 -1.66
N ASP A 243 8.87 15.51 -2.87
CA ASP A 243 9.66 16.42 -3.68
C ASP A 243 8.79 17.52 -4.34
N ASN A 244 7.52 17.20 -4.62
CA ASN A 244 6.53 18.13 -5.10
C ASN A 244 5.54 18.57 -4.00
N MET A 245 4.49 19.29 -4.39
CA MET A 245 3.38 19.67 -3.53
C MET A 245 2.15 18.89 -4.00
N PRO A 246 1.88 17.71 -3.42
CA PRO A 246 0.77 16.88 -3.87
C PRO A 246 -0.57 17.58 -3.63
N MET A 247 -1.59 17.19 -4.39
CA MET A 247 -2.96 17.63 -4.13
C MET A 247 -3.39 17.23 -2.72
N LYS A 248 -4.42 17.89 -2.17
CA LYS A 248 -4.93 17.54 -0.84
C LYS A 248 -5.55 16.15 -0.81
N PHE A 249 -6.27 15.79 -1.87
CA PHE A 249 -7.04 14.56 -1.95
C PHE A 249 -6.52 13.67 -3.07
N VAL A 250 -6.66 12.37 -2.86
CA VAL A 250 -6.44 11.32 -3.85
C VAL A 250 -7.47 11.47 -4.97
N HIS A 251 -7.04 11.33 -6.22
CA HIS A 251 -7.94 11.18 -7.35
C HIS A 251 -8.45 9.73 -7.39
N ALA A 252 -9.72 9.53 -7.02
CA ALA A 252 -10.38 8.23 -7.00
C ALA A 252 -11.87 8.42 -7.34
N PRO A 253 -12.22 8.75 -8.61
CA PRO A 253 -13.56 9.20 -8.99
C PRO A 253 -14.63 8.10 -8.85
N ARG A 254 -14.23 6.83 -8.87
CA ARG A 254 -15.11 5.67 -8.70
C ARG A 254 -15.25 5.23 -7.25
N PHE A 255 -14.52 5.85 -6.32
CA PHE A 255 -14.60 5.53 -4.91
C PHE A 255 -15.56 6.49 -4.18
N PRO A 256 -16.47 6.01 -3.30
CA PRO A 256 -17.52 6.86 -2.73
C PRO A 256 -17.03 8.00 -1.81
N LYS A 257 -15.85 7.86 -1.20
CA LYS A 257 -15.35 8.75 -0.13
C LYS A 257 -14.09 9.48 -0.56
N LYS A 258 -13.99 10.76 -0.18
CA LYS A 258 -12.74 11.53 -0.32
C LYS A 258 -11.69 11.02 0.66
N LYS A 259 -10.45 10.99 0.22
CA LYS A 259 -9.33 10.45 0.99
C LYS A 259 -8.06 11.27 0.80
N THR A 260 -7.25 11.34 1.85
CA THR A 260 -5.90 11.92 1.82
C THR A 260 -4.86 10.82 1.70
N TYR A 261 -3.66 11.17 1.22
CA TYR A 261 -2.55 10.24 1.05
C TYR A 261 -2.08 9.66 2.39
N SER A 262 -1.96 8.33 2.45
CA SER A 262 -1.21 7.61 3.47
C SER A 262 -0.30 6.59 2.79
N TRP A 263 0.75 6.22 3.49
CA TRP A 263 1.73 5.22 3.07
C TRP A 263 1.85 4.13 4.11
N TRP A 264 2.05 2.91 3.66
CA TRP A 264 2.51 1.80 4.46
C TRP A 264 4.03 1.70 4.29
N CYS A 265 4.75 1.67 5.40
CA CYS A 265 6.19 1.45 5.45
C CYS A 265 6.40 0.10 6.12
N ILE A 266 6.90 -0.85 5.34
CA ILE A 266 6.94 -2.26 5.66
C ILE A 266 8.40 -2.69 5.61
N LEU A 267 8.86 -3.38 6.64
CA LEU A 267 10.16 -4.02 6.70
C LEU A 267 9.92 -5.53 6.75
N GLY A 268 10.60 -6.27 5.88
CA GLY A 268 10.50 -7.73 5.83
C GLY A 268 11.69 -8.35 5.13
N ASP A 269 11.83 -9.66 5.28
CA ASP A 269 12.74 -10.48 4.51
C ASP A 269 11.97 -11.14 3.35
N SER A 270 12.31 -10.74 2.13
CA SER A 270 11.66 -11.22 0.91
C SER A 270 12.04 -12.67 0.57
N GLU A 271 13.19 -13.17 1.05
CA GLU A 271 13.68 -14.50 0.73
C GLU A 271 12.91 -15.57 1.49
N VAL A 272 12.57 -15.29 2.75
CA VAL A 272 11.85 -16.23 3.63
C VAL A 272 10.37 -15.90 3.81
N ASP A 273 9.85 -14.86 3.15
CA ASP A 273 8.46 -14.38 3.26
C ASP A 273 8.08 -13.95 4.70
N GLU A 274 9.03 -13.35 5.42
CA GLU A 274 8.86 -12.96 6.81
C GLU A 274 8.67 -11.44 6.93
N LEU A 275 7.57 -11.03 7.53
CA LEU A 275 7.34 -9.65 7.88
C LEU A 275 7.98 -9.33 9.23
N VAL A 276 8.88 -8.34 9.25
CA VAL A 276 9.48 -7.81 10.49
C VAL A 276 8.55 -6.79 11.14
N ALA A 277 8.06 -5.82 10.36
CA ALA A 277 7.17 -4.79 10.88
C ALA A 277 6.40 -4.06 9.79
N VAL A 278 5.17 -3.66 10.09
CA VAL A 278 4.34 -2.80 9.25
C VAL A 278 3.94 -1.54 10.02
N LYS A 279 4.16 -0.35 9.43
CA LYS A 279 3.83 0.94 10.05
C LYS A 279 3.15 1.87 9.05
N LYS A 280 2.11 2.56 9.50
CA LYS A 280 1.40 3.56 8.70
C LYS A 280 2.03 4.95 8.86
N ALA A 281 2.20 5.66 7.76
CA ALA A 281 2.78 7.00 7.71
C ALA A 281 1.89 7.96 6.92
N ILE A 282 1.58 9.11 7.53
CA ILE A 282 0.86 10.20 6.88
C ILE A 282 1.82 11.37 6.72
N LEU A 283 1.93 11.88 5.48
CA LEU A 283 2.76 13.02 5.15
C LEU A 283 1.87 14.23 4.82
N PRO A 284 2.07 15.39 5.47
CA PRO A 284 1.37 16.62 5.13
C PRO A 284 1.64 17.02 3.66
N THR A 285 0.59 17.30 2.89
CA THR A 285 0.74 17.71 1.48
C THR A 285 1.03 19.20 1.30
N ARG A 286 0.85 20.00 2.35
CA ARG A 286 1.04 21.47 2.33
C ARG A 286 2.36 21.96 2.93
N ALA A 287 3.21 21.05 3.38
CA ALA A 287 4.50 21.39 3.95
C ALA A 287 5.53 20.36 3.49
N ARG A 288 6.73 20.82 3.15
CA ARG A 288 7.87 19.95 2.81
C ARG A 288 8.50 19.39 4.09
N THR A 289 7.73 18.63 4.86
CA THR A 289 8.17 18.01 6.10
C THR A 289 8.68 16.61 5.87
N GLU A 290 9.80 16.27 6.49
CA GLU A 290 10.26 14.89 6.59
C GLU A 290 9.36 14.11 7.54
N ARG A 291 8.93 12.92 7.13
CA ARG A 291 8.32 11.93 8.02
C ARG A 291 9.32 10.81 8.26
N ARG A 292 9.57 10.49 9.53
CA ARG A 292 10.49 9.43 9.94
C ARG A 292 9.70 8.26 10.50
N VAL A 293 10.00 7.05 10.03
CA VAL A 293 9.48 5.79 10.56
C VAL A 293 10.67 4.97 11.01
N ASN A 294 10.68 4.57 12.28
CA ASN A 294 11.79 3.85 12.89
C ASN A 294 11.40 2.38 13.09
N PHE A 295 12.29 1.47 12.75
CA PHE A 295 12.21 0.04 13.04
C PHE A 295 13.38 -0.32 13.94
N GLN A 296 13.10 -1.12 14.96
CA GLN A 296 14.13 -1.65 15.87
C GLN A 296 14.14 -3.16 15.70
N PHE A 297 15.32 -3.73 15.55
CA PHE A 297 15.55 -5.17 15.39
C PHE A 297 17.01 -5.48 15.76
N SER A 298 17.30 -6.74 16.05
CA SER A 298 18.64 -7.21 16.39
C SER A 298 19.31 -7.80 15.15
N SER A 299 20.62 -7.65 15.03
CA SER A 299 21.41 -8.35 14.01
C SER A 299 21.56 -9.83 14.37
N PRO A 300 21.64 -10.75 13.38
CA PRO A 300 21.81 -12.18 13.65
C PRO A 300 23.07 -12.49 14.48
N ASP A 301 23.01 -13.57 15.25
CA ASP A 301 24.13 -14.13 16.04
C ASP A 301 25.20 -14.83 15.18
N GLU A 302 24.95 -14.99 13.88
CA GLU A 302 25.76 -15.82 13.00
C GLU A 302 27.12 -15.18 12.63
N GLN A 303 28.03 -16.04 12.15
CA GLN A 303 29.47 -15.80 12.05
C GLN A 303 29.81 -14.47 11.38
N VAL A 304 30.85 -13.81 11.91
CA VAL A 304 31.43 -12.58 11.33
C VAL A 304 31.64 -12.74 9.82
N GLY A 305 31.07 -11.83 9.03
CA GLY A 305 31.18 -11.80 7.57
C GLY A 305 29.91 -12.24 6.84
N GLU A 306 28.88 -12.67 7.55
CA GLU A 306 27.58 -13.00 6.97
C GLU A 306 26.81 -11.75 6.55
N THR A 307 26.08 -11.84 5.44
CA THR A 307 25.27 -10.73 4.90
C THR A 307 23.82 -11.17 4.82
N PHE A 308 22.96 -10.48 5.56
CA PHE A 308 21.51 -10.66 5.48
C PHE A 308 20.87 -9.49 4.73
N THR A 309 19.77 -9.74 4.05
CA THR A 309 19.09 -8.74 3.22
C THR A 309 17.69 -8.47 3.75
N LEU A 310 17.40 -7.20 4.03
CA LEU A 310 16.05 -6.76 4.38
C LEU A 310 15.48 -5.88 3.27
N SER A 311 14.21 -6.08 2.96
CA SER A 311 13.48 -5.28 1.98
C SER A 311 12.56 -4.29 2.70
N ILE A 312 12.65 -3.02 2.31
CA ILE A 312 11.72 -1.98 2.71
C ILE A 312 10.72 -1.76 1.58
N PHE A 313 9.43 -1.97 1.87
CA PHE A 313 8.33 -1.65 0.95
C PHE A 313 7.61 -0.38 1.40
N LEU A 314 7.51 0.60 0.50
CA LEU A 314 6.78 1.84 0.68
C LEU A 314 5.58 1.79 -0.25
N MET A 315 4.41 1.47 0.30
CA MET A 315 3.21 1.26 -0.49
C MET A 315 2.19 2.36 -0.27
N SER A 316 1.63 2.89 -1.35
CA SER A 316 0.51 3.83 -1.24
C SER A 316 -0.71 3.11 -0.69
N ASP A 317 -1.51 3.75 0.15
CA ASP A 317 -2.80 3.19 0.53
C ASP A 317 -3.90 3.37 -0.54
N SER A 318 -3.60 4.11 -1.61
CA SER A 318 -4.60 4.64 -2.53
C SER A 318 -4.27 4.51 -4.01
N PHE A 319 -3.00 4.54 -4.41
CA PHE A 319 -2.62 4.47 -5.82
C PHE A 319 -1.89 3.17 -6.11
N PHE A 320 -2.44 2.39 -7.05
CA PHE A 320 -1.76 1.23 -7.57
C PHE A 320 -0.57 1.64 -8.44
N GLY A 321 0.60 1.08 -8.14
CA GLY A 321 1.83 1.26 -8.92
C GLY A 321 2.69 2.46 -8.51
N LEU A 322 2.39 3.17 -7.42
CA LEU A 322 3.31 4.19 -6.85
C LEU A 322 4.24 3.61 -5.77
N ASP A 323 4.25 2.30 -5.62
CA ASP A 323 4.96 1.59 -4.58
C ASP A 323 6.46 1.53 -4.89
N GLN A 324 7.29 1.59 -3.86
CA GLN A 324 8.74 1.51 -3.96
C GLN A 324 9.26 0.37 -3.09
N GLN A 325 10.28 -0.33 -3.58
CA GLN A 325 11.03 -1.33 -2.83
C GLN A 325 12.50 -0.90 -2.76
N LEU A 326 13.10 -0.99 -1.57
CA LEU A 326 14.52 -0.79 -1.35
C LEU A 326 15.08 -1.99 -0.61
N ASP A 327 16.07 -2.65 -1.19
CA ASP A 327 16.75 -3.77 -0.54
C ASP A 327 18.00 -3.27 0.17
N LEU A 328 18.20 -3.73 1.40
CA LEU A 328 19.30 -3.38 2.27
C LEU A 328 20.10 -4.63 2.61
N SER A 329 21.33 -4.72 2.11
CA SER A 329 22.27 -5.76 2.51
C SER A 329 23.12 -5.27 3.68
N ILE A 330 23.02 -5.97 4.81
CA ILE A 330 23.73 -5.65 6.05
C ILE A 330 24.68 -6.81 6.36
N THR A 331 25.97 -6.49 6.53
CA THR A 331 27.03 -7.46 6.79
C THR A 331 27.44 -7.41 8.26
N THR A 332 27.49 -8.56 8.93
CA THR A 332 28.08 -8.68 10.27
C THR A 332 29.60 -8.54 10.16
N ALA A 333 30.20 -7.71 11.01
CA ALA A 333 31.64 -7.48 11.02
C ALA A 333 32.16 -7.47 12.46
N ASP A 334 33.42 -7.90 12.63
CA ASP A 334 34.08 -7.89 13.93
C ASP A 334 34.11 -6.45 14.46
N PRO A 335 33.68 -6.17 15.71
CA PRO A 335 33.84 -4.89 16.37
C PRO A 335 35.24 -4.28 16.21
N ALA A 336 36.30 -5.09 16.17
CA ALA A 336 37.68 -4.62 15.99
C ALA A 336 37.97 -4.09 14.57
N SER A 337 37.09 -4.36 13.60
CA SER A 337 37.22 -3.98 12.18
C SER A 337 36.30 -2.82 11.74
N LEU A 338 35.51 -2.26 12.68
CA LEU A 338 34.45 -1.25 12.51
C LEU A 338 34.81 0.11 13.15
#